data_AF-A0A7C3R1N6-F1
#
_entry.id   AF-A0A7C3R1N6-F1
#
_cell.length_a   1.000
_cell.length_b   1.000
_cell.length_c   1.000
_cell.angle_alpha   90.00
_cell.angle_beta   90.00
_cell.angle_gamma   90.00
#
_symmetry.space_group_name_H-M   'P 1'
#
loop_
_entity.id
_entity.type
_entity.pdbx_description
1 polymer ?
#
loop_
_entity_poly.entity_id
_entity_poly.type
_entity_poly.pdbx_seq_one_letter_code
_entity_poly.pdbx_strand_id
1 'polypeptide(L)'
;MEETTICRICFEPIINFLCTDCLSKTISRWLSSQDKQLLVEYQKFNSFLLNFFSSDEQEFCVKCKRKSNTILCPYCYTNEVFWWLFTKNINLAKKFAYLFNFDFLGTGFYPHAKTRNLKPIIITEDQDNFNEIGICESCGQLSENLKKENGLWLCESCREEG
;
A
#
# COMPACT_ATOMS: atom_id res chain seq x y z
N MET A 1 14.23 -25.37 12.31
CA MET A 1 13.98 -23.99 12.75
C MET A 1 14.03 -23.18 11.47
N GLU A 2 12.89 -22.66 10.99
CA GLU A 2 12.93 -21.80 9.79
C GLU A 2 13.70 -20.53 10.16
N GLU A 3 14.80 -20.29 9.45
CA GLU A 3 15.53 -19.03 9.57
C GLU A 3 14.60 -17.91 9.12
N THR A 4 14.40 -16.93 9.99
CA THR A 4 13.53 -15.80 9.71
C THR A 4 14.32 -14.76 8.92
N THR A 5 13.86 -14.45 7.72
CA THR A 5 14.43 -13.40 6.88
C THR A 5 14.35 -12.04 7.56
N ILE A 6 15.45 -11.31 7.66
CA ILE A 6 15.51 -9.99 8.31
C ILE A 6 15.71 -8.88 7.27
N CYS A 7 14.93 -7.80 7.37
CA CYS A 7 15.09 -6.62 6.52
C CYS A 7 16.42 -5.92 6.80
N ARG A 8 17.17 -5.58 5.75
CA ARG A 8 18.49 -4.93 5.86
C ARG A 8 18.46 -3.44 6.22
N ILE A 9 17.27 -2.83 6.29
CA ILE A 9 17.11 -1.42 6.69
C ILE A 9 16.59 -1.31 8.12
N CYS A 10 15.45 -1.92 8.43
CA CYS A 10 14.83 -1.79 9.75
C CYS A 10 15.25 -2.88 10.74
N PHE A 11 15.94 -3.92 10.28
CA PHE A 11 16.31 -5.10 11.09
C PHE A 11 15.12 -5.85 11.68
N GLU A 12 13.92 -5.69 11.10
CA GLU A 12 12.72 -6.43 11.48
C GLU A 12 12.53 -7.69 10.63
N PRO A 13 11.88 -8.74 11.19
CA PRO A 13 11.43 -9.91 10.43
C PRO A 13 10.56 -9.57 9.23
N ILE A 14 10.81 -10.22 8.09
CA ILE A 14 9.95 -10.13 6.91
C ILE A 14 9.05 -11.37 6.86
N ILE A 15 7.77 -11.18 7.17
CA ILE A 15 6.74 -12.20 7.01
C ILE A 15 6.14 -12.04 5.61
N ASN A 16 6.20 -13.09 4.78
CA ASN A 16 5.77 -13.10 3.37
C ASN A 16 6.60 -12.18 2.45
N PHE A 17 7.87 -12.52 2.25
CA PHE A 17 8.80 -11.74 1.44
C PHE A 17 8.30 -11.48 0.00
N LEU A 18 8.14 -10.20 -0.35
CA LEU A 18 7.96 -9.73 -1.73
C LEU A 18 9.27 -9.14 -2.22
N CYS A 19 9.87 -9.73 -3.25
CA CYS A 19 11.11 -9.19 -3.78
C CYS A 19 10.96 -7.78 -4.36
N THR A 20 12.04 -7.02 -4.26
CA THR A 20 12.16 -5.66 -4.77
C THR A 20 11.94 -5.56 -6.28
N ASP A 21 12.25 -6.61 -7.06
CA ASP A 21 11.88 -6.69 -8.48
C ASP A 21 10.37 -6.58 -8.71
N CYS A 22 9.57 -7.30 -7.91
CA CYS A 22 8.11 -7.29 -8.04
C CYS A 22 7.53 -5.93 -7.64
N LEU A 23 8.06 -5.33 -6.57
CA LEU A 23 7.69 -3.99 -6.15
C LEU A 23 8.08 -2.97 -7.23
N SER A 24 9.32 -3.02 -7.70
CA SER A 24 9.86 -2.11 -8.71
C SER A 24 9.09 -2.14 -10.02
N LYS A 25 8.69 -3.33 -10.50
CA LYS A 25 7.85 -3.46 -11.68
C LYS A 25 6.49 -2.80 -11.51
N THR A 26 5.91 -2.90 -10.32
CA THR A 26 4.60 -2.28 -10.01
C THR A 26 4.73 -0.76 -10.02
N ILE A 27 5.76 -0.23 -9.36
CA ILE A 27 6.04 1.21 -9.32
C ILE A 27 6.41 1.75 -10.72
N SER A 28 7.20 1.01 -11.50
CA SER A 28 7.57 1.39 -12.87
C SER A 28 6.34 1.51 -13.77
N ARG A 29 5.40 0.56 -13.68
CA ARG A 29 4.13 0.63 -14.44
C ARG A 29 3.31 1.85 -14.03
N TRP A 30 3.20 2.11 -12.73
CA TRP A 30 2.53 3.30 -12.24
C TRP A 30 3.21 4.58 -12.77
N LEU A 31 4.51 4.75 -12.56
CA LEU A 31 5.27 5.91 -13.06
C LEU A 31 5.18 6.08 -14.57
N SER A 32 5.15 5.00 -15.35
CA SER A 32 5.01 5.09 -16.82
C SER A 32 3.74 5.79 -17.29
N SER A 33 2.68 5.76 -16.46
CA SER A 33 1.42 6.47 -16.69
C SER A 33 1.40 7.90 -16.16
N GLN A 34 2.33 8.24 -15.26
CA GLN A 34 2.37 9.55 -14.60
C GLN A 34 3.40 10.48 -15.24
N ASP A 35 4.64 10.00 -15.40
CA ASP A 35 5.77 10.80 -15.88
C ASP A 35 6.88 9.88 -16.41
N LYS A 36 7.12 9.94 -17.73
CA LYS A 36 8.12 9.11 -18.43
C LYS A 36 9.56 9.52 -18.10
N GLN A 37 9.82 10.78 -17.80
CA GLN A 37 11.17 11.23 -17.46
C GLN A 37 11.54 10.74 -16.06
N LEU A 38 10.61 10.86 -15.11
CA LEU A 38 10.79 10.32 -13.76
C LEU A 38 10.96 8.81 -13.75
N LEU A 39 10.33 8.06 -14.68
CA LEU A 39 10.57 6.63 -14.82
C LEU A 39 12.04 6.30 -15.12
N VAL A 40 12.71 7.09 -15.96
CA VAL A 40 14.13 6.88 -16.29
C VAL A 40 15.02 7.17 -15.08
N GLU A 41 14.73 8.25 -14.34
CA GLU A 41 15.45 8.57 -13.09
C GLU A 41 15.20 7.51 -12.01
N TYR A 42 13.97 7.01 -11.91
CA TYR A 42 13.59 5.94 -11.00
C TYR A 42 14.38 4.67 -11.28
N GLN A 43 14.55 4.28 -12.55
CA GLN A 43 15.33 3.08 -12.91
C GLN A 43 16.79 3.18 -12.47
N LYS A 44 17.38 4.38 -12.53
CA LYS A 44 18.73 4.64 -12.02
C LYS A 44 18.78 4.55 -10.50
N PHE A 45 17.85 5.21 -9.81
CA PHE A 45 17.72 5.15 -8.36
C PHE A 45 17.51 3.71 -7.86
N ASN A 46 16.58 2.98 -8.48
CA ASN A 46 16.28 1.60 -8.11
C ASN A 46 17.49 0.70 -8.32
N SER A 47 18.19 0.81 -9.47
CA SER A 47 19.42 0.04 -9.70
C SER A 47 20.48 0.31 -8.63
N PHE A 48 20.67 1.58 -8.24
CA PHE A 48 21.58 1.94 -7.16
C PHE A 48 21.16 1.31 -5.82
N LEU A 49 19.89 1.43 -5.45
CA LEU A 49 19.34 0.88 -4.21
C LEU A 49 19.50 -0.64 -4.13
N LEU A 50 19.18 -1.35 -5.21
CA LEU A 50 19.30 -2.81 -5.30
C LEU A 50 20.75 -3.27 -5.15
N ASN A 51 21.68 -2.58 -5.80
CA ASN A 51 23.11 -2.87 -5.68
C ASN A 51 23.63 -2.61 -4.26
N PHE A 52 23.19 -1.51 -3.63
CA PHE A 52 23.61 -1.14 -2.28
C PHE A 52 23.17 -2.17 -1.22
N PHE A 53 21.95 -2.70 -1.34
CA PHE A 53 21.40 -3.69 -0.42
C PHE A 53 21.51 -5.14 -0.92
N SER A 54 22.30 -5.38 -1.97
CA SER A 54 22.57 -6.72 -2.47
C SER A 54 23.35 -7.55 -1.43
N SER A 55 23.17 -8.87 -1.50
CA SER A 55 23.79 -9.80 -0.55
C SER A 55 24.06 -11.17 -1.15
N ASP A 56 24.79 -12.00 -0.41
CA ASP A 56 24.96 -13.42 -0.75
C ASP A 56 23.76 -14.26 -0.29
N GLU A 57 22.98 -13.74 0.67
CA GLU A 57 21.74 -14.34 1.13
C GLU A 57 20.66 -14.20 0.08
N GLN A 58 19.78 -15.20 -0.01
CA GLN A 58 18.70 -15.21 -0.99
C GLN A 58 17.39 -15.65 -0.36
N GLU A 59 16.32 -14.93 -0.68
CA GLU A 59 14.97 -15.25 -0.20
C GLU A 59 13.99 -15.47 -1.36
N PHE A 60 13.04 -16.38 -1.18
CA PHE A 60 12.00 -16.67 -2.16
C PHE A 60 10.87 -15.65 -2.10
N CYS A 61 10.66 -14.97 -3.22
CA CYS A 61 9.51 -14.08 -3.36
C CYS A 61 8.20 -14.88 -3.39
N VAL A 62 7.27 -14.57 -2.49
CA VAL A 62 5.97 -15.25 -2.43
C VAL A 62 5.13 -15.05 -3.70
N LYS A 63 5.34 -13.94 -4.42
CA LYS A 63 4.62 -13.59 -5.65
C LYS A 63 5.19 -14.23 -6.91
N CYS A 64 6.49 -14.04 -7.19
CA CYS A 64 7.09 -14.54 -8.43
C CYS A 64 7.82 -15.88 -8.28
N LYS A 65 7.94 -16.41 -7.06
CA LYS A 65 8.63 -17.67 -6.72
C LYS A 65 10.11 -17.70 -7.12
N ARG A 66 10.71 -16.56 -7.43
CA ARG A 66 12.14 -16.41 -7.71
C ARG A 66 12.89 -15.99 -6.46
N LYS A 67 14.14 -16.44 -6.35
CA LYS A 67 15.08 -15.96 -5.35
C LYS A 67 15.49 -14.52 -5.64
N SER A 68 15.62 -13.72 -4.59
CA SER A 68 16.17 -12.37 -4.65
C SER A 68 17.25 -12.22 -3.60
N ASN A 69 18.31 -11.54 -3.97
CA ASN A 69 19.46 -11.29 -3.10
C ASN A 69 19.43 -9.90 -2.44
N THR A 70 18.39 -9.11 -2.72
CA THR A 70 18.12 -7.83 -2.05
C THR A 70 17.00 -8.03 -1.04
N ILE A 71 17.39 -8.16 0.23
CA ILE A 71 16.47 -8.48 1.32
C ILE A 71 15.97 -7.21 2.01
N LEU A 72 14.92 -6.62 1.44
CA LEU A 72 14.23 -5.45 1.98
C LEU A 72 12.76 -5.77 2.21
N CYS A 73 12.19 -5.32 3.33
CA CYS A 73 10.75 -5.41 3.53
C CYS A 73 10.03 -4.43 2.58
N PRO A 74 8.76 -4.71 2.22
CA PRO A 74 7.98 -3.84 1.34
C PRO A 74 7.89 -2.40 1.84
N TYR A 75 7.76 -2.21 3.15
CA TYR A 75 7.69 -0.89 3.77
C TYR A 75 8.98 -0.09 3.58
N CYS A 76 10.13 -0.62 3.96
CA CYS A 76 11.40 0.11 3.79
C CYS A 76 11.69 0.40 2.31
N TYR A 77 11.44 -0.56 1.42
CA TYR A 77 11.63 -0.32 -0.01
C TYR A 77 10.73 0.81 -0.53
N THR A 78 9.43 0.79 -0.22
CA THR A 78 8.51 1.85 -0.65
C THR A 78 8.79 3.18 0.02
N ASN A 79 9.29 3.19 1.26
CA ASN A 79 9.75 4.39 1.91
C ASN A 79 10.93 5.06 1.17
N GLU A 80 11.94 4.29 0.79
CA GLU A 80 13.07 4.83 0.02
C GLU A 80 12.60 5.43 -1.31
N VAL A 81 11.65 4.77 -1.98
CA VAL A 81 11.01 5.31 -3.19
C VAL A 81 10.22 6.59 -2.90
N PHE A 82 9.48 6.64 -1.80
CA PHE A 82 8.70 7.82 -1.41
C PHE A 82 9.62 9.03 -1.21
N TRP A 83 10.68 8.90 -0.42
CA TRP A 83 11.61 10.01 -0.17
C TRP A 83 12.36 10.43 -1.41
N TRP A 84 12.80 9.47 -2.23
CA TRP A 84 13.36 9.78 -3.54
C TRP A 84 12.36 10.61 -4.37
N LEU A 85 11.11 10.15 -4.49
CA LEU A 85 10.08 10.84 -5.27
C LEU A 85 9.71 12.20 -4.67
N PHE A 86 9.74 12.35 -3.35
CA PHE A 86 9.47 13.60 -2.64
C PHE A 86 10.46 14.70 -3.04
N THR A 87 11.75 14.36 -3.20
CA THR A 87 12.77 15.31 -3.68
C THR A 87 12.59 15.73 -5.13
N LYS A 88 11.78 14.99 -5.91
CA LYS A 88 11.59 15.20 -7.35
C LYS A 88 10.24 15.85 -7.67
N ASN A 89 9.17 15.35 -7.05
CA ASN A 89 7.81 15.79 -7.28
C ASN A 89 6.92 15.47 -6.06
N ILE A 90 6.69 16.47 -5.21
CA ILE A 90 5.89 16.33 -3.98
C ILE A 90 4.45 15.85 -4.23
N ASN A 91 3.83 16.23 -5.35
CA ASN A 91 2.45 15.85 -5.66
C ASN A 91 2.37 14.37 -6.04
N LEU A 92 3.34 13.86 -6.80
CA LEU A 92 3.45 12.44 -7.09
C LEU A 92 3.83 11.64 -5.86
N ALA A 93 4.71 12.16 -4.99
CA ALA A 93 5.04 11.52 -3.72
C ALA A 93 3.82 11.33 -2.81
N LYS A 94 2.93 12.33 -2.72
CA LYS A 94 1.65 12.21 -1.99
C LYS A 94 0.74 11.13 -2.59
N LYS A 95 0.59 11.10 -3.92
CA LYS A 95 -0.19 10.05 -4.62
C LYS A 95 0.42 8.67 -4.41
N PHE A 96 1.75 8.57 -4.45
CA PHE A 96 2.49 7.35 -4.19
C PHE A 96 2.23 6.84 -2.77
N ALA A 97 2.35 7.70 -1.76
CA ALA A 97 2.07 7.34 -0.37
C ALA A 97 0.64 6.83 -0.18
N TYR A 98 -0.34 7.37 -0.90
CA TYR A 98 -1.72 6.88 -0.85
C TYR A 98 -1.88 5.47 -1.46
N LEU A 99 -1.22 5.20 -2.60
CA LEU A 99 -1.39 3.96 -3.37
C LEU A 99 -0.49 2.81 -2.89
N PHE A 100 0.68 3.14 -2.35
CA PHE A 100 1.73 2.19 -1.96
C PHE A 100 1.99 2.22 -0.45
N ASN A 101 0.96 2.48 0.35
CA ASN A 101 1.10 2.50 1.79
C ASN A 101 1.21 1.08 2.37
N PHE A 102 2.43 0.71 2.79
CA PHE A 102 2.68 -0.54 3.53
C PHE A 102 2.80 -0.32 5.04
N ASP A 103 2.53 0.89 5.53
CA ASP A 103 2.40 1.18 6.96
C ASP A 103 1.00 0.83 7.45
N PHE A 104 0.78 -0.46 7.72
CA PHE A 104 -0.48 -0.97 8.26
C PHE A 104 -0.73 -0.54 9.71
N LEU A 105 0.32 -0.10 10.43
CA LEU A 105 0.26 0.27 11.85
C LEU A 105 0.11 1.78 12.07
N GLY A 106 0.13 2.60 11.02
CA GLY A 106 -0.02 4.06 11.12
C GLY A 106 1.18 4.76 11.78
N THR A 107 2.36 4.14 11.72
CA THR A 107 3.62 4.63 12.28
C THR A 107 4.51 5.38 11.29
N GLY A 108 4.10 5.46 10.02
CA GLY A 108 4.87 5.92 8.88
C GLY A 108 4.66 7.37 8.45
N PHE A 109 5.43 7.73 7.42
CA PHE A 109 5.86 9.04 6.88
C PHE A 109 4.84 10.16 6.67
N TYR A 110 3.57 9.96 7.04
CA TYR A 110 2.52 10.96 6.95
C TYR A 110 1.60 10.84 8.18
N PRO A 111 1.87 11.52 9.30
CA PRO A 111 1.00 11.49 10.49
C PRO A 111 -0.40 12.07 10.23
N HIS A 112 -0.60 12.75 9.09
CA HIS A 112 -1.90 13.23 8.60
C HIS A 112 -2.61 12.25 7.65
N ALA A 113 -2.00 11.13 7.27
CA ALA A 113 -2.66 10.00 6.63
C ALA A 113 -3.29 9.08 7.69
N LYS A 114 -3.82 9.67 8.77
CA LYS A 114 -4.97 9.11 9.51
C LYS A 114 -6.19 9.15 8.59
N THR A 115 -6.10 8.47 7.45
CA THR A 115 -7.26 8.13 6.64
C THR A 115 -8.04 7.14 7.48
N ARG A 116 -9.16 7.63 8.01
CA ARG A 116 -10.27 6.87 8.57
C ARG A 116 -10.29 5.44 8.01
N ASN A 117 -10.09 4.45 8.88
CA ASN A 117 -10.39 3.04 8.62
C ASN A 117 -9.89 2.49 7.28
N LEU A 118 -8.57 2.37 7.10
CA LEU A 118 -8.05 1.50 6.03
C LEU A 118 -8.39 0.04 6.38
N LYS A 119 -9.50 -0.47 5.82
CA LYS A 119 -9.73 -1.91 5.75
C LYS A 119 -8.70 -2.50 4.77
N PRO A 120 -8.08 -3.66 5.07
CA PRO A 120 -7.17 -4.32 4.14
C PRO A 120 -7.86 -4.52 2.79
N ILE A 121 -7.15 -4.21 1.71
CA ILE A 121 -7.62 -4.51 0.35
C ILE A 121 -7.60 -6.04 0.21
N ILE A 122 -8.74 -6.68 0.50
CA ILE A 122 -9.01 -8.04 0.07
C ILE A 122 -9.28 -7.94 -1.42
N ILE A 123 -8.40 -8.51 -2.24
CA ILE A 123 -8.59 -8.63 -3.68
C ILE A 123 -9.66 -9.70 -3.91
N THR A 124 -10.92 -9.33 -3.70
CA THR A 124 -12.08 -10.03 -4.26
C THR A 124 -12.81 -9.02 -5.12
N GLU A 125 -13.10 -9.44 -6.34
CA GLU A 125 -13.83 -8.70 -7.36
C GLU A 125 -15.15 -8.16 -6.77
N ASP A 126 -15.59 -6.99 -7.27
CA ASP A 126 -16.81 -6.22 -6.90
C ASP A 126 -16.61 -5.03 -5.92
N GLN A 127 -16.11 -3.91 -6.47
CA GLN A 127 -15.98 -2.62 -5.76
C GLN A 127 -17.21 -1.70 -5.81
N ASP A 128 -18.41 -2.19 -6.13
CA ASP A 128 -19.61 -1.32 -6.27
C ASP A 128 -20.64 -1.41 -5.13
N ASN A 129 -20.33 -2.06 -4.00
CA ASN A 129 -21.29 -2.16 -2.88
C ASN A 129 -20.62 -2.10 -1.49
N PHE A 130 -19.82 -1.06 -1.23
CA PHE A 130 -19.38 -0.81 0.14
C PHE A 130 -20.51 -0.21 0.97
N ASN A 131 -21.21 -1.11 1.67
CA ASN A 131 -22.09 -0.79 2.78
C ASN A 131 -21.25 -0.26 3.96
N GLU A 132 -21.64 0.90 4.51
CA GLU A 132 -21.03 1.44 5.73
C GLU A 132 -21.74 0.90 6.99
N ILE A 133 -20.95 0.58 8.02
CA ILE A 133 -21.48 0.18 9.33
C ILE A 133 -21.58 1.42 10.20
N GLY A 134 -22.76 1.69 10.76
CA GLY A 134 -22.99 2.85 11.62
C GLY A 134 -24.40 2.90 12.18
N ILE A 135 -24.77 4.03 12.79
CA ILE A 135 -26.11 4.24 13.33
C ILE A 135 -26.99 4.88 12.24
N CYS A 136 -28.16 4.28 11.97
CA CYS A 136 -29.16 4.84 11.07
C CYS A 136 -29.70 6.16 11.64
N GLU A 137 -29.69 7.22 10.84
CA GLU A 137 -30.15 8.56 11.26
C GLU A 137 -31.67 8.69 11.33
N SER A 138 -32.42 7.66 10.89
CA SER A 138 -33.89 7.59 11.00
C SER A 138 -34.35 6.79 12.23
N CYS A 139 -33.93 5.52 12.34
CA CYS A 139 -34.39 4.64 13.42
C CYS A 139 -33.46 4.55 14.63
N GLY A 140 -32.25 5.13 14.56
CA GLY A 140 -31.26 5.11 15.64
C GLY A 140 -30.63 3.74 15.93
N GLN A 141 -30.91 2.73 15.10
CA GLN A 141 -30.34 1.39 15.25
C GLN A 141 -28.98 1.27 14.53
N LEU A 142 -28.11 0.44 15.08
CA LEU A 142 -26.86 0.04 14.41
C LEU A 142 -27.21 -0.82 13.20
N SER A 143 -26.65 -0.47 12.04
CA SER A 143 -26.86 -1.16 10.77
C SER A 143 -25.53 -1.36 10.06
N GLU A 144 -25.33 -2.54 9.50
CA GLU A 144 -24.13 -2.86 8.71
C GLU A 144 -24.27 -2.47 7.23
N ASN A 145 -25.49 -2.13 6.81
CA ASN A 145 -25.87 -1.81 5.43
C ASN A 145 -26.31 -0.35 5.24
N LEU A 146 -25.60 0.64 5.80
CA LEU A 146 -25.96 2.04 5.60
C LEU A 146 -25.59 2.54 4.20
N LYS A 147 -26.50 3.32 3.62
CA LYS A 147 -26.29 4.08 2.37
C LYS A 147 -26.77 5.51 2.57
N LYS A 148 -26.14 6.44 1.85
CA LYS A 148 -26.46 7.86 1.95
C LYS A 148 -27.53 8.24 0.93
N GLU A 149 -28.71 8.63 1.42
CA GLU A 149 -29.82 9.11 0.60
C GLU A 149 -30.30 10.47 1.13
N ASN A 150 -30.49 11.44 0.22
CA ASN A 150 -30.91 12.81 0.57
C ASN A 150 -30.07 13.49 1.67
N GLY A 151 -28.79 13.11 1.78
CA GLY A 151 -27.87 13.65 2.80
C GLY A 151 -27.86 12.89 4.12
N LEU A 152 -28.78 11.94 4.33
CA LEU A 152 -28.91 11.14 5.55
C LEU A 152 -28.37 9.71 5.35
N TRP A 153 -27.82 9.12 6.40
CA TRP A 153 -27.41 7.71 6.41
C TRP A 153 -28.55 6.82 6.90
N LEU A 154 -29.13 6.05 5.98
CA LEU A 154 -30.30 5.21 6.25
C LEU A 154 -29.94 3.73 6.19
N CYS A 155 -30.52 2.91 7.06
CA CYS A 155 -30.45 1.45 6.99
C CYS A 155 -31.38 0.91 5.90
N GLU A 156 -31.22 -0.37 5.55
CA GLU A 156 -32.01 -1.03 4.51
C GLU A 156 -33.51 -0.93 4.75
N SER A 157 -33.97 -1.26 5.97
CA SER A 157 -35.39 -1.17 6.32
C SER A 157 -35.96 0.25 6.20
N CYS A 158 -35.21 1.28 6.63
CA CYS A 158 -35.66 2.66 6.53
C CYS A 158 -35.60 3.22 5.10
N ARG A 159 -34.86 2.59 4.19
CA ARG A 159 -34.87 2.94 2.76
C ARG A 159 -36.04 2.29 2.03
N GLU A 160 -36.41 1.07 2.41
CA GLU A 160 -37.52 0.33 1.79
C GLU A 160 -38.90 0.81 2.24
N GLU A 161 -38.98 1.53 3.36
CA GLU A 161 -40.21 2.15 3.88
C GLU A 161 -40.48 3.57 3.30
N GLY A 162 -39.62 4.07 2.41
CA GLY A 162 -39.64 5.43 1.84
C GLY A 162 -40.24 5.56 0.44
#